data_AF-A0A815KS28-F1
#
_entry.id   AF-A0A815KS28-F1
#
_cell.length_a   1.000
_cell.length_b   1.000
_cell.length_c   1.000
_cell.angle_alpha   90.00
_cell.angle_beta   90.00
_cell.angle_gamma   90.00
#
_symmetry.space_group_name_H-M   'P 1'
#
loop_
_entity.id
_entity.type
_entity.pdbx_description
1 polymer ?
#
loop_
_entity_poly.entity_id
_entity_poly.type
_entity_poly.pdbx_seq_one_letter_code
_entity_poly.pdbx_strand_id
1 'polypeptide(L)'
;MSLNYTSIGDIGLTRDNPAFWSQPTPIDCPTVRVIGLFLCVAALAGIVLNGSLIISFARHKVLRTPPNIFIIFISAVGFFASCTILPLADASSI
;
A
#
# COMPACT_ATOMS: atom_id res chain seq x y z
N MET A 1 53.95 15.92 -13.80
CA MET A 1 52.75 16.75 -14.00
C MET A 1 51.57 15.91 -13.54
N SER A 2 51.03 16.22 -12.36
CA SER A 2 50.02 15.41 -11.67
C SER A 2 48.64 15.69 -12.27
N LEU A 3 47.97 14.66 -12.78
CA LEU A 3 46.56 14.74 -13.15
C LEU A 3 45.72 14.47 -11.90
N ASN A 4 45.13 15.54 -11.39
CA ASN A 4 44.14 15.55 -10.32
C ASN A 4 42.74 15.65 -10.95
N TYR A 5 41.72 15.24 -10.18
CA TYR A 5 40.28 15.26 -10.47
C TYR A 5 39.82 14.11 -11.40
N THR A 6 39.02 13.14 -10.97
CA THR A 6 37.72 13.33 -10.33
C THR A 6 37.32 12.08 -9.55
N SER A 7 36.98 12.28 -8.27
CA SER A 7 36.26 11.31 -7.47
C SER A 7 34.86 11.14 -8.08
N ILE A 8 34.61 10.00 -8.72
CA ILE A 8 33.26 9.53 -9.09
C ILE A 8 32.67 8.88 -7.84
N GLY A 9 32.36 9.73 -6.86
CA GLY A 9 31.71 9.35 -5.62
C GLY A 9 31.06 10.61 -5.10
N ASP A 10 29.75 10.56 -4.86
CA ASP A 10 28.92 11.62 -4.25
C ASP A 10 28.21 12.61 -5.20
N ILE A 11 27.77 12.17 -6.38
CA ILE A 11 26.70 12.88 -7.11
C ILE A 11 25.34 12.44 -6.55
N GLY A 12 24.93 13.06 -5.44
CA GLY A 12 23.53 13.47 -5.20
C GLY A 12 22.42 12.42 -5.35
N LEU A 13 22.57 11.23 -4.76
CA LEU A 13 21.44 10.34 -4.47
C LEU A 13 20.77 10.77 -3.15
N THR A 14 20.33 12.03 -3.08
CA THR A 14 19.36 12.40 -2.05
C THR A 14 18.00 11.87 -2.47
N ARG A 15 17.26 11.26 -1.53
CA ARG A 15 15.91 10.71 -1.70
C ARG A 15 14.91 11.70 -2.33
N ASP A 16 15.28 12.98 -2.32
CA ASP A 16 14.48 14.15 -2.70
C ASP A 16 14.63 14.50 -4.20
N ASN A 17 15.56 13.85 -4.92
CA ASN A 17 15.75 14.08 -6.36
C ASN A 17 14.71 13.29 -7.18
N PRO A 18 13.82 13.94 -7.95
CA PRO A 18 12.84 13.24 -8.78
C PRO A 18 13.48 12.34 -9.85
N ALA A 19 14.74 12.62 -10.24
CA ALA A 19 15.51 11.79 -11.17
C ALA A 19 15.93 10.43 -10.57
N PHE A 20 15.83 10.26 -9.24
CA PHE A 20 16.06 8.98 -8.58
C PHE A 20 15.00 7.94 -8.95
N TRP A 21 13.72 8.36 -9.02
CA TRP A 21 12.59 7.51 -9.38
C TRP A 21 12.46 7.25 -10.88
N SER A 22 13.21 7.99 -11.70
CA SER A 22 13.26 7.80 -13.15
C SER A 22 14.36 6.85 -13.62
N GLN A 23 15.14 6.26 -12.71
CA GLN A 23 16.16 5.27 -13.06
C GLN A 23 15.44 3.96 -13.44
N PRO A 24 15.49 3.51 -14.71
CA PRO A 24 14.88 2.25 -15.12
C PRO A 24 15.81 1.12 -14.68
N THR A 25 15.84 0.83 -13.38
CA THR A 25 16.30 -0.49 -12.96
C THR A 25 15.15 -1.44 -13.24
N PRO A 26 15.34 -2.47 -14.08
CA PRO A 26 14.28 -3.43 -14.33
C PRO A 26 13.96 -4.10 -13.00
N ILE A 27 12.76 -3.86 -12.47
CA ILE A 27 12.28 -4.58 -11.29
C ILE A 27 12.16 -6.03 -11.71
N ASP A 28 12.85 -6.91 -11.00
CA ASP A 28 12.79 -8.34 -11.29
C ASP A 28 11.34 -8.82 -11.29
N CYS A 29 10.92 -9.47 -12.39
CA CYS A 29 9.60 -10.05 -12.55
C CYS A 29 9.11 -10.89 -11.34
N PRO A 30 9.95 -11.71 -10.66
CA PRO A 30 9.52 -12.41 -9.44
C PRO A 30 9.11 -11.45 -8.30
N THR A 31 9.80 -10.34 -8.13
CA THR A 31 9.53 -9.36 -7.06
C THR A 31 8.17 -8.70 -7.26
N VAL A 32 7.87 -8.28 -8.50
CA VAL A 32 6.55 -7.70 -8.84
C VAL A 32 5.42 -8.70 -8.59
N ARG A 33 5.62 -9.95 -8.99
CA ARG A 33 4.63 -11.02 -8.80
C ARG A 33 4.35 -11.32 -7.32
N VAL A 34 5.38 -11.30 -6.48
CA VAL A 34 5.21 -11.51 -5.03
C VAL A 34 4.47 -10.34 -4.38
N ILE A 35 4.76 -9.10 -4.81
CA ILE A 35 4.06 -7.90 -4.34
C ILE A 35 2.58 -7.96 -4.72
N GLY A 36 2.26 -8.29 -5.97
CA GLY A 36 0.87 -8.41 -6.42
C GLY A 36 0.07 -9.46 -5.65
N LEU A 37 0.66 -10.65 -5.44
CA LEU A 37 0.03 -11.71 -4.65
C LEU A 37 -0.21 -11.28 -3.19
N PHE A 38 0.77 -10.60 -2.58
CA PHE A 38 0.62 -10.05 -1.23
C PHE A 38 -0.53 -9.03 -1.16
N LEU A 39 -0.61 -8.10 -2.11
CA LEU A 39 -1.69 -7.11 -2.18
C LEU A 39 -3.06 -7.77 -2.36
N CYS A 40 -3.15 -8.82 -3.16
CA CYS A 40 -4.39 -9.59 -3.35
C CYS A 40 -4.85 -10.25 -2.03
N VAL A 41 -3.94 -10.90 -1.30
CA VAL A 41 -4.25 -11.49 0.01
C VAL A 41 -4.63 -10.42 1.03
N ALA A 42 -3.93 -9.29 1.05
CA ALA A 42 -4.25 -8.17 1.92
C ALA A 42 -5.63 -7.58 1.61
N ALA A 43 -6.02 -7.47 0.33
CA ALA A 43 -7.33 -7.03 -0.08
C ALA A 43 -8.43 -7.98 0.43
N LEU A 44 -8.26 -9.28 0.24
CA LEU A 44 -9.22 -10.29 0.71
C LEU A 44 -9.36 -10.26 2.24
N ALA A 45 -8.24 -10.20 2.96
CA ALA A 45 -8.24 -10.09 4.41
C ALA A 45 -8.94 -8.79 4.86
N GLY A 46 -8.66 -7.67 4.20
CA GLY A 46 -9.29 -6.39 4.47
C GLY A 46 -10.81 -6.42 4.25
N ILE A 47 -11.29 -7.04 3.18
CA ILE A 47 -12.72 -7.22 2.89
C ILE A 47 -13.38 -8.07 3.98
N VAL A 48 -12.80 -9.22 4.32
CA VAL A 48 -13.38 -10.17 5.29
C VAL A 48 -13.38 -9.56 6.69
N LEU A 49 -12.24 -9.05 7.16
CA LEU A 49 -12.10 -8.54 8.52
C LEU A 49 -12.93 -7.28 8.73
N ASN A 50 -12.82 -6.28 7.85
CA ASN A 50 -13.63 -5.07 7.99
C ASN A 50 -15.12 -5.34 7.76
N GLY A 51 -15.48 -6.20 6.81
CA GLY A 51 -16.86 -6.62 6.58
C GLY A 51 -17.46 -7.30 7.82
N SER A 52 -16.70 -8.19 8.48
CA SER A 52 -17.14 -8.86 9.71
C SER A 52 -17.43 -7.89 10.86
N LEU A 53 -16.62 -6.83 11.00
CA LEU A 53 -16.83 -5.78 12.00
C LEU A 53 -18.10 -5.00 11.70
N ILE A 54 -18.29 -4.55 10.45
CA ILE A 54 -19.51 -3.84 10.03
C ILE A 54 -20.75 -4.69 10.29
N ILE A 55 -20.71 -5.99 9.94
CA ILE A 55 -21.81 -6.93 10.20
C ILE A 55 -22.06 -7.08 11.70
N SER A 56 -21.02 -7.19 12.51
CA SER A 56 -21.14 -7.35 13.98
C SER A 56 -21.82 -6.13 14.62
N PHE A 57 -21.40 -4.92 14.25
CA PHE A 57 -22.03 -3.69 14.72
C PHE A 57 -23.44 -3.47 14.15
N ALA A 58 -23.72 -3.98 12.95
CA ALA A 58 -25.06 -3.94 12.36
C ALA A 58 -26.04 -4.83 13.14
N ARG A 59 -25.62 -6.05 13.52
CA ARG A 59 -26.47 -7.03 14.23
C ARG A 59 -26.63 -6.73 15.72
N HIS A 60 -25.61 -6.21 16.40
CA HIS A 60 -25.68 -5.97 17.83
C HIS A 60 -25.96 -4.50 18.18
N LYS A 61 -27.26 -4.19 18.40
CA LYS A 61 -27.72 -2.83 18.76
C LYS A 61 -27.07 -2.26 20.01
N VAL A 62 -26.64 -3.12 20.95
CA VAL A 62 -25.96 -2.75 22.20
C VAL A 62 -24.57 -2.14 21.94
N LEU A 63 -23.94 -2.49 20.82
CA LEU A 63 -22.64 -1.95 20.44
C LEU A 63 -22.73 -0.62 19.68
N ARG A 64 -23.91 -0.01 19.50
CA ARG A 64 -24.05 1.29 18.81
C ARG A 64 -23.85 2.47 19.76
N THR A 65 -22.73 2.49 20.46
CA THR A 65 -22.32 3.63 21.28
C THR A 65 -21.55 4.65 20.42
N PRO A 66 -21.49 5.93 20.82
CA PRO A 66 -20.75 6.96 20.08
C PRO A 66 -19.30 6.57 19.70
N PRO A 67 -18.47 5.98 20.60
CA PRO A 67 -17.13 5.54 20.21
C PRO A 67 -17.13 4.37 19.21
N ASN A 68 -18.14 3.50 19.25
CA ASN A 68 -18.24 2.39 18.33
C ASN A 68 -18.68 2.82 16.92
N ILE A 69 -19.37 3.96 16.78
CA ILE A 69 -19.67 4.54 15.46
C ILE A 69 -18.38 4.92 14.74
N PHE A 70 -17.37 5.42 15.46
CA PHE A 70 -16.06 5.70 14.88
C PHE A 70 -15.37 4.43 14.38
N ILE A 71 -15.48 3.33 15.13
CA ILE A 71 -14.95 2.03 14.71
C ILE A 71 -15.65 1.54 13.44
N ILE A 72 -16.98 1.65 13.36
CA ILE A 72 -17.75 1.31 12.16
C ILE A 72 -17.29 2.15 10.97
N PHE A 73 -17.06 3.45 11.17
CA PHE A 73 -16.58 4.34 10.12
C PHE A 73 -15.19 3.94 9.62
N ILE A 74 -14.24 3.66 10.51
CA ILE A 74 -12.92 3.15 10.13
C ILE A 74 -13.03 1.83 9.38
N SER A 75 -13.86 0.89 9.85
CA SER A 75 -14.07 -0.38 9.15
C SER A 75 -14.68 -0.18 7.76
N ALA A 76 -15.63 0.76 7.60
CA ALA A 76 -16.20 1.08 6.29
C ALA A 76 -15.15 1.65 5.32
N VAL A 77 -14.28 2.55 5.80
CA VAL A 77 -13.16 3.09 5.01
C VAL A 77 -12.17 1.98 4.64
N GLY A 78 -11.80 1.11 5.59
CA GLY A 78 -10.91 -0.01 5.36
C GLY A 78 -11.47 -1.03 4.36
N PHE A 79 -12.78 -1.30 4.44
CA PHE A 79 -13.48 -2.14 3.48
C PHE A 79 -13.45 -1.54 2.08
N PHE A 80 -13.78 -0.24 1.94
CA PHE A 80 -13.77 0.43 0.65
C PHE A 80 -12.37 0.51 0.03
N ALA A 81 -11.36 0.82 0.83
CA ALA A 81 -9.96 0.82 0.39
C ALA A 81 -9.52 -0.57 -0.11
N SER A 82 -9.93 -1.63 0.59
CA SER A 82 -9.64 -3.02 0.20
C SER A 82 -10.34 -3.43 -1.11
N CYS A 83 -11.53 -2.89 -1.38
CA CYS A 83 -12.27 -3.14 -2.61
C CYS A 83 -11.75 -2.36 -3.83
N THR A 84 -11.13 -1.19 -3.64
CA THR A 84 -10.85 -0.26 -4.74
C THR A 84 -9.36 0.01 -4.96
N ILE A 85 -8.61 0.25 -3.90
CA ILE A 85 -7.22 0.73 -3.99
C ILE A 85 -6.27 -0.45 -4.20
N LEU A 86 -6.47 -1.55 -3.48
CA LEU A 86 -5.58 -2.72 -3.58
C LEU A 86 -5.70 -3.45 -4.94
N PRO A 87 -6.89 -3.69 -5.51
CA PRO A 87 -7.01 -4.27 -6.85
C PRO A 87 -6.46 -3.36 -7.94
N LEU A 88 -6.60 -2.03 -7.79
CA LEU A 88 -6.05 -1.06 -8.73
C LEU A 88 -4.51 -1.02 -8.69
N ALA A 89 -3.93 -1.16 -7.50
CA ALA A 89 -2.48 -1.26 -7.33
C ALA A 89 -1.91 -2.53 -7.97
N ASP A 90 -2.60 -3.67 -7.84
CA ASP A 90 -2.21 -4.92 -8.49
C ASP A 90 -2.36 -4.84 -10.02
N ALA A 91 -3.43 -4.24 -10.52
CA ALA A 91 -3.64 -4.02 -11.96
C ALA A 91 -2.57 -3.14 -12.62
N SER A 92 -1.91 -2.25 -11.85
CA SER A 92 -0.79 -1.44 -12.34
C SER A 92 0.57 -2.17 -12.32
N SER A 93 0.61 -3.36 -11.73
CA SER A 93 1.83 -4.18 -11.61
C SER A 93 1.94 -5.29 -12.67
N ILE A 94 0.91 -5.42 -13.53
CA ILE A 94 0.85 -6.30 -14.70
C ILE A 94 1.13 -5.48 -15.96
#